data_AF-A0A3L7LRK4-F1
#
_entry.id   AF-A0A3L7LRK4-F1
#
_cell.length_a   1.000
_cell.length_b   1.000
_cell.length_c   1.000
_cell.angle_alpha   90.00
_cell.angle_beta   90.00
_cell.angle_gamma   90.00
#
_symmetry.space_group_name_H-M   'P 1'
#
loop_
_entity.id
_entity.type
_entity.pdbx_description
1 polymer ?
#
loop_
_entity_poly.entity_id
_entity_poly.type
_entity_poly.pdbx_seq_one_letter_code
_entity_poly.pdbx_strand_id
1 'polypeptide(L)'
;MLNAPENPPRAHFPAAPSRPLAALISACDQALGDIKAKAQALPLCALLSPTPARYISVYANINRKTLDRSPAGFAASARPAIARGHTAIKIAPFDEVNCRRQPLRRPSQR
;
A
#
# COMPACT_ATOMS: atom_id res chain seq x y z
N MET A 1 44.01 13.39 20.80
CA MET A 1 42.85 14.07 20.20
C MET A 1 42.11 13.06 19.34
N LEU A 2 41.01 12.49 19.84
CA LEU A 2 40.16 11.58 19.07
C LEU A 2 39.19 12.42 18.24
N ASN A 3 39.28 12.32 16.91
CA ASN A 3 38.34 12.95 15.99
C ASN A 3 36.92 12.43 16.28
N ALA A 4 35.98 13.36 16.46
CA ALA A 4 34.56 13.03 16.56
C ALA A 4 34.11 12.32 15.25
N PRO A 5 33.19 11.34 15.31
CA PRO A 5 32.67 10.73 14.11
C PRO A 5 31.91 11.79 13.30
N GLU A 6 32.34 11.99 12.06
CA GLU A 6 31.62 12.83 11.11
C GLU A 6 30.15 12.37 11.05
N ASN A 7 29.23 13.34 11.07
CA ASN A 7 27.79 13.06 10.97
C ASN A 7 27.56 12.22 9.71
N PRO A 8 26.88 11.05 9.81
CA PRO A 8 26.60 10.26 8.62
C PRO A 8 25.77 11.10 7.64
N PRO A 9 26.00 10.96 6.32
CA PRO A 9 25.25 11.72 5.32
C PRO A 9 23.75 11.47 5.51
N ARG A 10 23.03 12.52 5.91
CA ARG A 10 21.57 12.50 5.95
C ARG A 10 21.06 12.63 4.52
N ALA A 11 20.34 11.62 4.06
CA ALA A 11 19.58 11.75 2.82
C ALA A 11 18.59 12.92 2.98
N HIS A 12 18.80 14.00 2.24
CA HIS A 12 17.88 15.13 2.19
C HIS A 12 16.74 14.75 1.24
N PHE A 13 15.68 14.16 1.78
CA PHE A 13 14.44 14.02 1.04
C PHE A 13 13.71 15.37 1.01
N PRO A 14 13.26 15.86 -0.15
CA PRO A 14 12.41 17.05 -0.19
C PRO A 14 11.18 16.83 0.69
N ALA A 15 10.73 17.89 1.36
CA ALA A 15 9.53 17.83 2.18
C ALA A 15 8.36 17.34 1.32
N ALA A 16 7.73 16.24 1.73
CA ALA A 16 6.58 15.72 1.02
C ALA A 16 5.42 16.73 1.11
N PRO A 17 4.65 16.94 0.03
CA PRO A 17 3.46 17.78 0.08
C PRO A 17 2.45 17.23 1.09
N SER A 18 1.56 18.09 1.58
CA SER A 18 0.44 17.65 2.42
C SER A 18 -0.40 16.60 1.67
N ARG A 19 -1.05 15.67 2.38
CA ARG A 19 -1.87 14.63 1.74
C ARG A 19 -2.95 15.20 0.81
N PRO A 20 -3.67 16.29 1.17
CA PRO A 20 -4.62 16.92 0.25
C PRO A 20 -3.95 17.49 -1.00
N LEU A 21 -2.81 18.15 -0.87
CA LEU A 21 -2.08 18.70 -2.02
C LEU A 21 -1.54 17.58 -2.92
N ALA A 22 -0.98 16.52 -2.34
CA ALA A 22 -0.55 15.34 -3.08
C ALA A 22 -1.71 14.70 -3.87
N ALA A 23 -2.89 14.60 -3.25
CA ALA A 23 -4.08 14.08 -3.92
C ALA A 23 -4.55 14.99 -5.07
N LEU A 24 -4.54 16.32 -4.87
CA LEU A 24 -4.88 17.28 -5.92
C LEU A 24 -3.92 17.20 -7.11
N ILE A 25 -2.61 17.21 -6.84
CA ILE A 25 -1.57 17.06 -7.87
C ILE A 25 -1.78 15.75 -8.64
N SER A 26 -1.98 14.63 -7.93
CA SER A 26 -2.21 13.32 -8.56
C SER A 26 -3.47 13.30 -9.42
N ALA A 27 -4.55 13.96 -8.98
CA ALA A 27 -5.79 14.04 -9.74
C ALA A 27 -5.63 14.86 -11.03
N CYS A 28 -4.95 16.01 -10.94
CA CYS A 28 -4.65 16.83 -12.11
C CYS A 28 -3.78 16.08 -13.14
N ASP A 29 -2.75 15.37 -12.68
CA ASP A 29 -1.86 14.59 -13.55
C ASP A 29 -2.62 13.46 -14.27
N GLN A 30 -3.45 12.70 -13.53
CA GLN A 30 -4.31 11.67 -14.12
C GLN A 30 -5.30 12.24 -15.14
N ALA A 31 -5.92 13.38 -14.84
CA ALA A 31 -6.87 14.04 -15.74
C ALA A 31 -6.21 14.54 -17.02
N LEU A 32 -5.03 15.17 -16.92
CA LEU A 32 -4.25 15.60 -18.08
C LEU A 32 -3.79 14.42 -18.94
N GLY A 33 -3.38 13.32 -18.30
CA GLY A 33 -3.06 12.07 -19.00
C GLY A 33 -4.24 11.53 -19.81
N ASP A 34 -5.42 11.45 -19.20
CA ASP A 34 -6.64 10.99 -19.86
C ASP A 34 -7.05 11.92 -21.02
N ILE A 35 -6.99 13.25 -20.84
CA ILE A 35 -7.26 14.23 -21.90
C ILE A 35 -6.29 14.02 -23.08
N LYS A 36 -5.00 13.86 -22.81
CA LYS A 36 -3.98 13.63 -23.85
C LYS A 36 -4.23 12.33 -24.62
N ALA A 37 -4.60 11.26 -23.93
CA ALA A 37 -4.93 9.98 -24.56
C ALA A 37 -6.16 10.10 -25.47
N LYS A 38 -7.22 10.74 -24.97
CA LYS A 38 -8.45 10.99 -25.73
C LYS A 38 -8.21 11.87 -26.96
N ALA A 39 -7.38 12.90 -26.85
CA ALA A 39 -7.02 13.76 -27.98
C ALA A 39 -6.29 13.01 -29.11
N GLN A 40 -5.65 11.88 -28.78
CA GLN A 40 -4.99 10.98 -29.74
C GLN A 40 -5.86 9.77 -30.13
N ALA A 41 -7.11 9.72 -29.65
CA ALA A 41 -8.01 8.56 -29.80
C ALA A 41 -7.40 7.23 -29.31
N LEU A 42 -6.55 7.29 -28.27
CA LEU A 42 -5.88 6.14 -27.67
C LEU A 42 -6.38 5.89 -26.24
N PRO A 43 -6.37 4.64 -25.75
CA PRO A 43 -6.48 4.40 -24.32
C PRO A 43 -5.21 4.89 -23.60
N LEU A 44 -5.35 5.40 -22.37
CA LEU A 44 -4.22 5.94 -21.59
C LEU A 44 -3.06 4.94 -21.44
N CYS A 45 -3.35 3.65 -21.30
CA CYS A 45 -2.31 2.62 -21.17
C CYS A 45 -1.36 2.55 -22.38
N ALA A 46 -1.81 2.91 -23.58
CA ALA A 46 -0.96 2.96 -24.78
C ALA A 46 0.02 4.14 -24.77
N LEU A 47 -0.28 5.20 -24.01
CA LEU A 47 0.66 6.30 -23.77
C LEU A 47 1.65 5.99 -22.64
N LEU A 48 1.26 5.14 -21.68
CA LEU A 48 2.09 4.80 -20.53
C LEU A 48 3.08 3.66 -20.80
N SER A 49 2.76 2.78 -21.75
CA SER A 49 3.63 1.68 -22.16
C SER A 49 3.48 1.40 -23.65
N PRO A 50 4.59 1.15 -24.37
CA PRO A 50 4.51 0.68 -25.76
C PRO A 50 3.90 -0.73 -25.86
N THR A 51 3.90 -1.50 -24.76
CA THR A 51 3.36 -2.86 -24.68
C THR A 51 2.47 -2.99 -23.43
N PRO A 52 1.24 -2.42 -23.47
CA PRO A 52 0.35 -2.46 -22.32
C PRO A 52 -0.12 -3.89 -22.04
N ALA A 53 -0.08 -4.29 -20.76
CA ALA A 53 -0.63 -5.57 -20.34
C ALA A 53 -2.13 -5.62 -20.63
N ARG A 54 -2.59 -6.70 -21.28
CA ARG A 54 -4.02 -6.91 -21.55
C ARG A 54 -4.82 -7.19 -20.27
N TYR A 55 -4.17 -7.78 -19.27
CA TYR A 55 -4.76 -8.10 -17.97
C TYR A 55 -3.76 -7.79 -16.86
N ILE A 56 -4.27 -7.25 -15.75
CA ILE A 56 -3.50 -7.01 -14.53
C ILE A 56 -4.18 -7.82 -13.41
N SER A 57 -3.46 -8.77 -12.83
CA SER A 57 -3.97 -9.52 -11.68
C SER A 57 -4.16 -8.59 -10.48
N VAL A 58 -5.37 -8.59 -9.92
CA VAL A 58 -5.73 -7.79 -8.75
C VAL A 58 -6.03 -8.69 -7.55
N TYR A 59 -5.89 -8.13 -6.35
CA TYR A 59 -6.26 -8.79 -5.11
C TYR A 59 -7.48 -8.11 -4.49
N ALA A 60 -8.28 -8.86 -3.72
CA ALA A 60 -9.35 -8.29 -2.90
C ALA A 60 -8.80 -7.81 -1.55
N ASN A 61 -8.93 -6.51 -1.27
CA ASN A 61 -8.60 -5.95 0.04
C ASN A 61 -9.81 -6.05 0.97
N ILE A 62 -9.74 -6.88 2.01
CA ILE A 62 -10.86 -7.08 2.95
C ILE A 62 -10.71 -6.33 4.28
N ASN A 63 -9.64 -5.56 4.45
CA ASN A 63 -9.23 -5.02 5.76
C ASN A 63 -10.28 -4.14 6.45
N ARG A 64 -10.85 -3.15 5.75
CA ARG A 64 -11.84 -2.24 6.35
C ARG A 64 -13.24 -2.86 6.47
N LYS A 65 -13.50 -3.94 5.73
CA LYS A 65 -14.76 -4.67 5.78
C LYS A 65 -14.80 -5.66 6.97
N THR A 66 -13.66 -6.22 7.33
CA THR A 66 -13.53 -7.21 8.41
C THR A 66 -13.57 -6.53 9.78
N LEU A 67 -14.75 -6.55 10.43
CA LEU A 67 -14.93 -6.03 11.79
C LEU A 67 -14.43 -7.00 12.86
N ASP A 68 -14.81 -8.28 12.77
CA ASP A 68 -14.24 -9.34 13.61
C ASP A 68 -12.81 -9.63 13.15
N ARG A 69 -11.83 -9.25 13.99
CA ARG A 69 -10.39 -9.37 13.69
C ARG A 69 -9.82 -10.75 14.03
N SER A 70 -10.66 -11.70 14.45
CA SER A 70 -10.25 -13.10 14.62
C SER A 70 -9.92 -13.78 13.27
N PRO A 71 -9.15 -14.88 13.27
CA PRO A 71 -8.96 -15.68 12.07
C PRO A 71 -10.27 -16.12 11.40
N ALA A 72 -11.30 -16.45 12.20
CA ALA A 72 -12.62 -16.81 11.71
C ALA A 72 -13.32 -15.63 11.02
N GLY A 73 -13.23 -14.43 11.58
CA GLY A 73 -13.77 -13.20 11.00
C GLY A 73 -13.12 -12.85 9.65
N PHE A 74 -11.79 -13.00 9.54
CA PHE A 74 -11.10 -12.86 8.26
C PHE A 74 -11.53 -13.91 7.24
N ALA A 75 -11.64 -15.17 7.64
CA ALA A 75 -12.11 -16.24 6.77
C ALA A 75 -13.55 -15.97 6.27
N ALA A 76 -14.45 -15.54 7.15
CA ALA A 76 -15.82 -15.16 6.79
C ALA A 76 -15.85 -13.99 5.80
N SER A 77 -15.02 -12.97 6.00
CA SER A 77 -14.92 -11.81 5.11
C SER A 77 -14.31 -12.14 3.73
N ALA A 78 -13.42 -13.14 3.67
CA ALA A 78 -12.78 -13.62 2.44
C ALA A 78 -13.70 -14.46 1.54
N ARG A 79 -14.58 -15.30 2.12
CA ARG A 79 -15.46 -16.21 1.36
C ARG A 79 -16.23 -15.53 0.22
N PRO A 80 -16.88 -14.36 0.40
CA PRO A 80 -17.55 -13.66 -0.70
C PRO A 80 -16.62 -13.15 -1.80
N ALA A 81 -15.36 -12.81 -1.47
CA ALA A 81 -14.40 -12.38 -2.48
C ALA A 81 -13.96 -13.57 -3.35
N ILE A 82 -13.72 -14.72 -2.72
CA ILE A 82 -13.39 -15.98 -3.41
C ILE A 82 -14.56 -16.42 -4.29
N ALA A 83 -15.79 -16.36 -3.78
CA ALA A 83 -17.00 -16.69 -4.55
C ALA A 83 -17.21 -15.78 -5.78
N ARG A 84 -16.65 -14.55 -5.77
CA ARG A 84 -16.64 -13.63 -6.92
C ARG A 84 -15.43 -13.83 -7.85
N GLY A 85 -14.61 -14.86 -7.63
CA GLY A 85 -13.49 -15.21 -8.50
C GLY A 85 -12.17 -14.54 -8.14
N HIS A 86 -12.05 -13.85 -7.00
CA HIS A 86 -10.74 -13.34 -6.56
C HIS A 86 -9.84 -14.51 -6.13
N THR A 87 -8.67 -14.63 -6.76
CA THR A 87 -7.67 -15.65 -6.44
C THR A 87 -6.61 -15.17 -5.45
N ALA A 88 -6.55 -13.87 -5.16
CA ALA A 88 -5.65 -13.26 -4.20
C ALA A 88 -6.41 -12.36 -3.22
N ILE A 89 -6.09 -12.47 -1.92
CA ILE A 89 -6.72 -11.70 -0.85
C ILE A 89 -5.64 -10.96 -0.05
N LYS A 90 -5.85 -9.68 0.25
CA LYS A 90 -5.03 -8.91 1.18
C LYS A 90 -5.71 -8.80 2.54
N ILE A 91 -4.97 -9.22 3.56
CA ILE A 91 -5.32 -9.06 4.98
C ILE A 91 -4.28 -8.20 5.70
N ALA A 92 -4.68 -7.53 6.78
CA ALA A 92 -3.80 -6.80 7.70
C ALA A 92 -4.22 -7.13 9.14
N PRO A 93 -3.86 -8.31 9.68
CA PRO A 93 -4.30 -8.78 10.99
C PRO A 93 -3.50 -8.16 12.16
N PHE A 94 -2.80 -7.05 11.94
CA PHE A 94 -1.81 -6.51 12.85
C PHE A 94 -2.34 -5.35 13.71
N ASP A 95 -3.66 -5.21 13.90
CA ASP A 95 -4.20 -4.07 14.67
C ASP A 95 -3.71 -4.06 16.12
N GLU A 96 -3.33 -5.22 16.66
CA GLU A 96 -2.80 -5.39 18.02
C GLU A 96 -1.29 -5.16 18.12
N VAL A 97 -0.58 -5.04 16.98
CA VAL A 97 0.88 -4.84 16.97
C VAL A 97 1.18 -3.39 17.32
N ASN A 98 1.49 -3.16 18.58
CA ASN A 98 2.05 -1.90 19.05
C ASN A 98 3.59 -1.98 19.07
N CYS A 99 4.26 -0.88 18.73
CA CYS A 99 5.74 -0.79 18.76
C CYS A 99 6.34 -0.82 20.19
N ARG A 100 5.57 -1.14 21.24
CA ARG A 100 6.16 -1.28 22.57
C ARG A 100 7.03 -2.53 22.53
N ARG A 101 8.34 -2.36 22.77
CA ARG A 101 9.24 -3.48 23.03
C ARG A 101 8.65 -4.30 24.18
N GLN A 102 8.19 -5.51 23.89
CA GLN A 102 7.82 -6.44 24.93
C GLN A 102 9.11 -6.74 25.72
N PRO A 103 9.16 -6.53 27.04
CA PRO A 103 10.34 -6.89 27.81
C PRO A 103 10.56 -8.40 27.64
N LEU A 104 11.80 -8.79 27.35
CA LEU A 104 12.20 -10.19 27.21
C LEU A 104 11.67 -10.97 28.42
N ARG A 105 10.78 -11.94 28.19
CA ARG A 105 10.34 -12.85 29.26
C ARG A 105 11.58 -13.60 29.73
N ARG A 106 12.02 -13.34 30.97
CA ARG A 106 13.07 -14.15 31.59
C ARG A 106 12.52 -15.56 31.76
N PRO A 107 13.28 -16.61 31.41
CA PRO A 107 12.86 -17.98 31.64
C PRO A 107 12.59 -18.17 33.14
N SER A 108 11.46 -18.80 33.47
CA SER A 108 11.10 -19.18 34.83
C SER A 108 12.23 -20.03 35.42
N GLN A 109 12.83 -19.58 36.51
CA GLN A 109 13.75 -20.41 37.28
C GLN A 109 12.92 -21.58 37.84
N ARG A 110 13.25 -22.78 37.38
CA ARG A 110 12.83 -24.05 38.00
C ARG A 110 13.71 -24.32 39.21
#